data_AF-A0A925AZQ0-F1
#
_entry.id   AF-A0A925AZQ0-F1
#
_cell.length_a   1.000
_cell.length_b   1.000
_cell.length_c   1.000
_cell.angle_alpha   90.00
_cell.angle_beta   90.00
_cell.angle_gamma   90.00
#
_symmetry.space_group_name_H-M   'P 1'
#
loop_
_entity.id
_entity.type
_entity.pdbx_description
1 polymer ?
#
loop_
_entity_poly.entity_id
_entity_poly.type
_entity_poly.pdbx_seq_one_letter_code
_entity_poly.pdbx_strand_id
1 'polypeptide(L)' 'YRDPARLFDFLGNHIRVELSQPLAFQHSGDSSGERSTLNLVLDPTPLKLVDLERPRARR' A
#
# COMPACT_ATOMS: atom_id res chain seq x y z
N TYR A 1 -7.06 16.75 7.89
CA TYR A 1 -6.65 15.36 7.60
C TYR A 1 -6.60 14.50 8.87
N ARG A 2 -7.54 14.68 9.84
CA ARG A 2 -7.53 14.01 11.17
C ARG A 2 -8.93 13.72 11.69
N ASP A 3 -9.93 13.62 10.81
CA ASP A 3 -11.29 13.26 11.20
C ASP A 3 -11.42 11.73 11.10
N PRO A 4 -11.53 11.00 12.23
CA PRO A 4 -11.61 9.54 12.22
C PRO A 4 -12.86 9.03 11.50
N ALA A 5 -13.91 9.85 11.38
CA ALA A 5 -15.15 9.48 10.70
C ALA A 5 -14.99 9.37 9.17
N ARG A 6 -13.84 9.77 8.62
CA ARG A 6 -13.54 9.71 7.19
C ARG A 6 -12.54 8.60 6.83
N LEU A 7 -12.14 7.80 7.82
CA LEU A 7 -11.26 6.65 7.61
C LEU A 7 -12.14 5.44 7.35
N PHE A 8 -11.98 4.87 6.17
CA PHE A 8 -12.63 3.64 5.78
C PHE A 8 -11.56 2.56 5.63
N ASP A 9 -11.82 1.40 6.21
CA ASP A 9 -10.96 0.23 6.11
C ASP A 9 -11.68 -0.85 5.31
N PHE A 10 -10.98 -1.41 4.33
CA PHE A 10 -11.50 -2.44 3.45
C PHE A 10 -10.41 -3.47 3.18
N LEU A 11 -10.79 -4.75 3.23
CA LEU A 11 -9.92 -5.84 2.81
C LEU A 11 -10.40 -6.39 1.47
N GLY A 12 -9.55 -6.35 0.45
CA GLY A 12 -9.89 -6.82 -0.90
C GLY A 12 -8.66 -7.27 -1.68
N ASN A 13 -8.85 -8.28 -2.53
CA ASN A 13 -7.78 -8.84 -3.37
C ASN A 13 -7.58 -8.05 -4.67
N HIS A 14 -8.63 -7.33 -5.11
CA HIS A 14 -8.60 -6.50 -6.30
C HIS A 14 -9.35 -5.20 -6.00
N ILE A 15 -8.63 -4.09 -6.06
CA ILE A 15 -9.13 -2.76 -5.74
C ILE A 15 -8.88 -1.85 -6.94
N ARG A 16 -9.94 -1.20 -7.42
CA ARG A 16 -9.86 -0.16 -8.44
C ARG A 16 -10.20 1.18 -7.81
N VAL A 17 -9.31 2.16 -7.98
CA VAL A 17 -9.50 3.53 -7.50
C VAL A 17 -9.59 4.46 -8.70
N GLU A 18 -10.61 5.31 -8.70
CA GLU A 18 -10.84 6.31 -9.75
C GLU A 18 -10.99 7.68 -9.11
N LEU A 19 -10.30 8.67 -9.68
CA LEU A 19 -10.28 10.04 -9.19
C LEU A 19 -10.77 10.96 -10.30
N SER A 20 -11.54 11.97 -9.93
CA SER A 20 -12.02 13.00 -10.87
C SER A 20 -10.91 13.89 -11.40
N GLN A 21 -9.78 13.99 -10.68
CA GLN A 21 -8.59 14.73 -11.09
C GLN A 21 -7.34 13.88 -10.82
N PRO A 22 -6.30 13.93 -11.67
CA PRO A 22 -5.05 13.25 -11.41
C PRO A 22 -4.40 13.75 -10.12
N LEU A 23 -3.89 12.84 -9.30
CA LEU A 23 -3.11 13.16 -8.10
C LEU A 23 -1.73 12.50 -8.18
N ALA A 24 -0.74 13.13 -7.54
CA ALA A 24 0.59 12.54 -7.40
C ALA A 24 0.49 11.18 -6.68
N PHE A 25 1.10 10.16 -7.26
CA PHE A 25 1.10 8.80 -6.74
C PHE A 25 2.51 8.37 -6.35
N GLN A 26 2.60 7.66 -5.22
CA GLN A 26 3.84 7.14 -4.67
C GLN A 26 3.64 5.67 -4.29
N HIS A 27 4.60 4.82 -4.64
CA HIS A 27 4.61 3.41 -4.30
C HIS A 27 5.94 3.05 -3.62
N SER A 28 5.89 2.50 -2.40
CA SER A 28 7.08 2.12 -1.62
C SER A 28 8.13 3.22 -1.39
N GLY A 29 7.74 4.50 -1.45
CA GLY A 29 8.71 5.61 -1.35
C GLY A 29 8.97 6.32 -2.68
N ASP A 30 8.75 5.63 -3.79
CA ASP A 30 9.14 6.12 -5.11
C ASP A 30 7.99 6.87 -5.80
N SER A 31 8.30 8.06 -6.32
CA SER A 31 7.35 8.84 -7.09
C SER A 31 7.04 8.16 -8.42
N SER A 32 5.77 8.06 -8.78
CA SER A 32 5.32 7.43 -10.03
C SER A 32 4.56 8.41 -10.95
N GLY A 33 4.64 9.71 -10.66
CA GLY A 33 3.91 10.77 -11.38
C GLY A 33 2.44 10.86 -10.98
N GLU A 34 1.64 11.58 -11.77
CA GLU A 34 0.21 11.74 -11.52
C GLU A 34 -0.61 10.57 -12.08
N ARG A 35 -1.67 10.20 -11.36
CA ARG A 35 -2.60 9.12 -11.70
C ARG A 35 -4.04 9.53 -11.38
N SER A 36 -4.95 9.26 -12.32
CA SER A 36 -6.40 9.37 -12.11
C SER A 36 -7.07 8.00 -11.94
N THR A 37 -6.35 6.91 -12.21
CA THR A 37 -6.83 5.53 -12.07
C THR A 37 -5.73 4.64 -11.52
N LEU A 38 -6.08 3.75 -10.59
CA LEU A 38 -5.20 2.73 -10.03
C LEU A 38 -5.94 1.39 -10.04
N ASN A 39 -5.24 0.33 -10.47
CA ASN A 39 -5.70 -1.05 -10.34
C ASN A 39 -4.69 -1.79 -9.46
N LEU A 40 -5.10 -2.13 -8.25
CA LEU A 40 -4.28 -2.80 -7.25
C LEU A 40 -4.75 -4.25 -7.16
N VAL A 41 -3.84 -5.20 -7.36
CA VAL A 41 -4.13 -6.63 -7.31
C VAL A 41 -3.14 -7.27 -6.34
N LEU A 42 -3.66 -8.08 -5.42
CA LEU A 42 -2.82 -8.89 -4.55
C LEU A 42 -2.22 -10.04 -5.36
N ASP A 43 -0.89 -10.11 -5.40
CA ASP A 43 -0.21 -11.26 -5.99
C ASP A 43 -0.51 -12.52 -5.15
N PRO A 44 -0.97 -13.63 -5.77
CA PRO A 44 -1.24 -14.87 -5.04
C PRO A 44 0.02 -15.55 -4.50
N THR A 45 1.20 -15.12 -4.95
CA THR A 45 2.50 -15.69 -4.57
C THR A 45 3.14 -14.81 -3.50
N PRO A 46 3.17 -15.24 -2.23
CA PRO A 46 3.84 -14.48 -1.19
C PRO A 46 5.35 -14.48 -1.40
N LEU A 47 5.98 -13.31 -1.26
CA LEU A 47 7.43 -13.21 -1.22
C LEU A 47 7.95 -13.68 0.14
N LYS A 48 8.92 -14.59 0.13
CA LYS A 48 9.58 -15.03 1.36
C LYS A 48 10.58 -13.97 1.81
N LEU A 49 10.26 -13.29 2.92
CA LEU A 49 11.21 -12.40 3.57
C LEU A 49 12.20 -13.22 4.38
N VAL A 50 13.49 -12.86 4.28
CA VAL A 50 14.54 -13.41 5.12
C VAL A 50 14.76 -12.42 6.25
N ASP A 51 14.61 -12.87 7.49
CA ASP A 51 14.99 -12.07 8.64
C ASP A 51 16.52 -12.05 8.76
N LEU A 52 17.11 -10.88 8.58
CA LEU A 52 18.56 -10.67 8.69
C LEU A 52 18.97 -10.28 10.11
N GLU A 53 18.02 -9.95 10.99
CA GLU A 53 18.31 -9.66 12.39
C GLU A 53 18.20 -10.95 13.22
N ARG A 54 19.34 -11.45 13.73
CA ARG A 54 19.29 -12.48 14.78
C ARG A 54 18.59 -11.87 15.99
N PRO A 55 17.59 -12.54 16.60
CA PRO A 55 17.00 -12.08 17.85
C PRO A 55 18.13 -11.87 18.87
N ARG A 56 18.26 -10.67 19.43
CA ARG A 56 19.21 -10.43 20.52
C ARG A 56 18.85 -11.40 21.65
N ALA A 57 19.77 -12.29 22.01
CA ALA A 57 19.61 -13.15 23.16
C ALA A 57 19.33 -12.26 24.38
N ARG A 58 18.13 -12.35 24.95
CA ARG A 58 17.83 -11.69 26.22
C ARG A 58 18.73 -12.33 27.29
N ARG A 59 19.66 -11.55 27.83
CA ARG A 59 20.34 -11.87 29.10
C ARG A 59 19.46 -11.47 30.26
#